data_AF-A0A9P6ZHR2-F1
#
_entry.id   AF-A0A9P6ZHR2-F1
#
_cell.length_a   1.000
_cell.length_b   1.000
_cell.length_c   1.000
_cell.angle_alpha   90.00
_cell.angle_beta   90.00
_cell.angle_gamma   90.00
#
_symmetry.space_group_name_H-M   'P 1'
#
loop_
_entity.id
_entity.type
_entity.pdbx_description
1 polymer ?
#
loop_
_entity_poly.entity_id
_entity_poly.type
_entity_poly.pdbx_seq_one_letter_code
_entity_poly.pdbx_strand_id
1 'polypeptide(L)'
;MKILTGYHTLNASLLRASVAILRERNAPTAFQQWNQVLSPVAKKQVVELAADIKHKFHLSGIKLQNGNQRLFYLAIRKFKPKPHQRRSTRMNLAKTQYAVNELSSHTPTPPQIWNSIRNRDIPKSIRGFLWESIHNAYKIGNFWEKIPNYENRGKPLAKLRESSWPHIKFGTILGCNLATFRDEKGKKKEGMRCLFTILILESAHLIWKIRCERVIKIGDNRELHHSDKEIYNRWLKSINNRLKLDRLLTNTTRFGTKATSIDTVLKTWSGILLNEENLPDNWIRQSGVLVGMAPYRPLGRNR
;
A
#
# COMPACT_ATOMS: atom_id res chain seq x y z
N MET A 1 31.87 9.03 -7.31
CA MET A 1 30.92 9.79 -6.46
C MET A 1 29.87 10.51 -7.34
N LYS A 2 28.59 10.07 -7.37
CA LYS A 2 27.57 10.54 -8.34
C LYS A 2 26.58 11.56 -7.71
N ILE A 3 26.89 12.86 -7.79
CA ILE A 3 25.96 13.99 -7.55
C ILE A 3 24.77 13.96 -8.52
N LEU A 4 23.59 14.20 -7.95
CA LEU A 4 22.30 14.33 -8.62
C LEU A 4 22.09 15.79 -9.04
N THR A 5 22.81 16.26 -10.06
CA THR A 5 22.20 17.28 -10.93
C THR A 5 21.08 16.57 -11.70
N GLY A 6 20.00 17.25 -12.07
CA GLY A 6 18.78 16.69 -12.70
C GLY A 6 18.97 15.92 -14.02
N TYR A 7 20.20 15.54 -14.36
CA TYR A 7 20.59 14.72 -15.48
C TYR A 7 21.17 13.40 -14.94
N HIS A 8 20.31 12.39 -14.78
CA HIS A 8 20.73 10.99 -14.73
C HIS A 8 21.20 10.56 -16.13
N THR A 9 22.21 11.22 -16.70
CA THR A 9 22.79 10.84 -17.97
C THR A 9 23.96 9.88 -17.74
N LEU A 10 24.15 8.94 -18.66
CA LEU A 10 25.25 7.97 -18.66
C LEU A 10 26.63 8.64 -18.44
N ASN A 11 26.74 9.94 -18.76
CA ASN A 11 27.97 10.72 -18.84
C ASN A 11 28.14 11.78 -17.72
N ALA A 12 27.46 11.62 -16.58
CA ALA A 12 27.49 12.62 -15.50
C ALA A 12 28.90 12.90 -14.93
N SER A 13 29.84 11.96 -14.99
CA SER A 13 31.25 12.17 -14.62
C SER A 13 31.98 13.06 -15.63
N LEU A 14 31.81 12.78 -16.92
CA LEU A 14 32.42 13.53 -18.03
C LEU A 14 31.93 14.98 -18.06
N LEU A 15 30.62 15.21 -17.85
CA LEU A 15 30.07 16.56 -17.75
C LEU A 15 30.67 17.35 -16.59
N ARG A 16 30.98 16.71 -15.45
CA ARG A 16 31.64 17.40 -14.32
C ARG A 16 33.07 17.77 -14.63
N ALA A 17 33.82 16.85 -15.22
CA ALA A 17 35.19 17.13 -15.65
C ALA A 17 35.20 18.29 -16.65
N SER A 18 34.29 18.26 -17.63
CA SER A 18 34.16 19.30 -18.66
C SER A 18 33.81 20.67 -18.04
N VAL A 19 32.83 20.73 -17.14
CA VAL A 19 32.46 21.99 -16.46
C VAL A 19 33.58 22.50 -15.57
N ALA A 20 34.34 21.62 -14.91
CA ALA A 20 35.45 22.03 -14.08
C ALA A 20 36.59 22.64 -14.92
N ILE A 21 36.94 22.01 -16.04
CA ILE A 21 37.93 22.52 -17.00
C ILE A 21 37.49 23.87 -17.57
N LEU A 22 36.21 24.03 -17.91
CA LEU A 22 35.68 25.30 -18.42
C LEU A 22 35.78 26.43 -17.39
N ARG A 23 35.64 26.13 -16.10
CA ARG A 23 35.77 27.14 -15.02
C ARG A 23 37.20 27.47 -14.66
N GLU A 24 38.14 26.58 -14.96
CA GLU A 24 39.56 26.85 -14.81
C GLU A 24 40.06 27.86 -15.85
N ARG A 25 39.39 27.95 -17.02
CA ARG A 25 39.72 28.92 -18.05
C ARG A 25 39.29 30.33 -17.63
N ASN A 26 40.22 31.27 -17.70
CA ASN A 26 39.94 32.69 -17.44
C ASN A 26 39.40 33.45 -18.68
N ALA A 27 39.37 32.82 -19.85
CA ALA A 27 38.90 33.43 -21.10
C ALA A 27 37.38 33.24 -21.30
N PRO A 28 36.66 34.22 -21.88
CA PRO A 28 35.26 34.05 -22.23
C PRO A 28 35.10 32.88 -23.21
N THR A 29 34.25 31.92 -22.85
CA THR A 29 33.98 30.72 -23.67
C THR A 29 32.56 30.80 -24.21
N ALA A 30 32.44 30.93 -25.53
CA ALA A 30 31.16 30.87 -26.23
C ALA A 30 30.90 29.45 -26.75
N PHE A 31 29.65 28.98 -26.65
CA PHE A 31 29.23 27.71 -27.25
C PHE A 31 28.51 27.98 -28.56
N GLN A 32 28.90 27.26 -29.61
CA GLN A 32 28.19 27.24 -30.87
C GLN A 32 27.52 25.88 -31.07
N GLN A 33 26.29 25.89 -31.56
CA GLN A 33 25.60 24.65 -31.92
C GLN A 33 26.30 24.02 -33.12
N TRP A 34 26.70 22.75 -32.97
CA TRP A 34 27.39 22.03 -34.02
C TRP A 34 26.39 21.54 -35.07
N ASN A 35 26.40 22.16 -36.26
CA ASN A 35 25.44 21.90 -37.34
C ASN A 35 26.03 21.10 -38.52
N GLN A 36 27.26 20.59 -38.42
CA GLN A 36 27.90 19.82 -39.50
C GLN A 36 27.77 18.31 -39.29
N VAL A 37 27.42 17.59 -40.38
CA VAL A 37 27.51 16.13 -40.47
C VAL A 37 28.97 15.73 -40.32
N LEU A 38 29.28 14.83 -39.38
CA LEU A 38 30.63 14.31 -39.19
C LEU A 38 31.17 13.75 -40.51
N SER A 39 32.31 14.24 -40.99
CA SER A 39 33.05 13.53 -42.02
C SER A 39 33.44 12.14 -41.49
N PRO A 40 33.51 11.09 -42.33
CA PRO A 40 33.83 9.73 -41.87
C PRO A 40 35.21 9.60 -41.22
N VAL A 41 36.02 10.67 -41.24
CA VAL A 41 37.41 10.74 -40.81
C VAL A 41 37.56 11.37 -39.42
N ALA A 42 36.47 11.61 -38.69
CA ALA A 42 36.57 11.87 -37.25
C ALA A 42 37.11 10.61 -36.56
N LYS A 43 38.44 10.46 -36.56
CA LYS A 43 39.16 9.44 -35.80
C LYS A 43 38.55 9.44 -34.41
N LYS A 44 38.02 8.29 -34.01
CA LYS A 44 37.44 8.04 -32.69
C LYS A 44 38.60 8.07 -31.68
N GLN A 45 39.21 9.23 -31.51
CA GLN A 45 40.27 9.45 -30.56
C GLN A 45 39.59 9.49 -29.21
N VAL A 46 39.72 8.38 -28.49
CA VAL A 46 39.25 8.28 -27.11
C VAL A 46 40.15 9.21 -26.31
N VAL A 47 39.70 10.44 -26.11
CA VAL A 47 40.37 11.38 -25.21
C VAL A 47 40.06 10.90 -23.79
N GLU A 48 41.02 10.25 -23.16
CA GLU A 48 41.02 10.11 -21.70
C GLU A 48 41.16 11.51 -21.11
N LEU A 49 40.02 12.08 -20.70
CA LEU A 49 40.03 13.27 -19.86
C LEU A 49 40.63 12.88 -18.51
N ALA A 50 41.91 13.17 -18.33
CA ALA A 50 42.60 13.04 -17.05
C ALA A 50 41.75 13.73 -15.97
N ALA A 51 41.31 12.95 -15.00
CA ALA A 51 40.34 13.34 -13.98
C ALA A 51 40.94 14.25 -12.89
N ASP A 52 42.07 14.91 -13.18
CA ASP A 52 42.82 15.72 -12.22
C ASP A 52 42.24 17.13 -12.18
N ILE A 53 41.00 17.19 -11.69
CA ILE A 53 40.28 18.44 -11.48
C ILE A 53 40.90 19.14 -10.27
N LYS A 54 41.48 20.33 -10.47
CA LYS A 54 41.92 21.18 -9.34
C LYS A 54 40.80 21.29 -8.31
N HIS A 55 41.13 21.00 -7.05
CA HIS A 55 40.15 20.88 -5.95
C HIS A 55 39.19 22.07 -5.84
N LYS A 56 39.66 23.30 -6.12
CA LYS A 56 38.84 24.53 -6.13
C LYS A 56 37.63 24.49 -7.08
N PHE A 57 37.73 23.73 -8.18
CA PHE A 57 36.67 23.59 -9.18
C PHE A 57 35.86 22.29 -9.02
N HIS A 58 36.23 21.45 -8.03
CA HIS A 58 35.50 20.24 -7.68
C HIS A 58 34.24 20.59 -6.86
N LEU A 59 33.14 20.92 -7.53
CA LEU A 59 31.86 21.10 -6.83
C LEU A 59 31.33 19.75 -6.34
N SER A 60 31.39 19.51 -5.04
CA SER A 60 30.69 18.42 -4.37
C SER A 60 29.31 18.86 -3.88
N GLY A 61 28.27 18.07 -4.17
CA GLY A 61 26.90 18.31 -3.67
C GLY A 61 26.00 19.11 -4.62
N ILE A 62 24.81 19.46 -4.13
CA ILE A 62 23.80 20.25 -4.85
C ILE A 62 23.73 21.62 -4.18
N LYS A 63 23.73 22.71 -4.96
CA LYS A 63 23.44 24.05 -4.43
C LYS A 63 22.02 24.05 -3.85
N LEU A 64 21.87 24.47 -2.59
CA LEU A 64 20.58 24.43 -1.87
C LEU A 64 19.46 25.16 -2.62
N GLN A 65 19.76 26.32 -3.21
CA GLN A 65 18.85 27.12 -4.04
C GLN A 65 18.25 26.36 -5.24
N ASN A 66 18.94 25.33 -5.75
CA ASN A 66 18.48 24.53 -6.90
C ASN A 66 17.86 23.19 -6.46
N GLY A 67 17.83 22.92 -5.15
CA GLY A 67 17.26 21.70 -4.60
C GLY A 67 15.78 21.85 -4.28
N ASN A 68 15.04 20.76 -4.42
CA ASN A 68 13.68 20.64 -3.93
C ASN A 68 13.58 19.39 -3.05
N GLN A 69 12.51 19.27 -2.26
CA GLN A 69 12.31 18.14 -1.33
C GLN A 69 12.51 16.77 -2.00
N ARG A 70 12.04 16.60 -3.25
CA ARG A 70 12.20 15.36 -4.02
C ARG A 70 13.67 15.08 -4.34
N LEU A 71 14.43 16.07 -4.81
CA LEU A 71 15.85 15.95 -5.11
C LEU A 71 16.67 15.65 -3.85
N PHE A 72 16.39 16.37 -2.76
CA PHE A 72 17.05 16.11 -1.47
C PHE A 72 16.73 14.72 -0.93
N TYR A 73 15.47 14.28 -0.99
CA TYR A 73 15.08 12.95 -0.57
C TYR A 73 15.77 11.85 -1.38
N LEU A 74 15.83 11.99 -2.71
CA LEU A 74 16.53 11.05 -3.59
C LEU A 74 18.03 11.01 -3.29
N ALA A 75 18.64 12.16 -3.01
CA ALA A 75 20.04 12.25 -2.60
C ALA A 75 20.28 11.51 -1.28
N ILE A 76 19.53 11.84 -0.22
CA ILE A 76 19.64 11.18 1.09
C ILE A 76 19.45 9.67 0.95
N ARG A 77 18.44 9.22 0.19
CA ARG A 77 18.16 7.79 0.00
C ARG A 77 19.30 7.05 -0.73
N LYS A 78 20.05 7.75 -1.58
CA LYS A 78 21.22 7.20 -2.29
C LYS A 78 22.45 7.15 -1.39
N PHE A 79 22.62 8.13 -0.52
CA PHE A 79 23.76 8.19 0.42
C PHE A 79 23.57 7.27 1.62
N LYS A 80 22.34 7.10 2.10
CA LYS A 80 22.07 6.16 3.19
C LYS A 80 22.30 4.72 2.69
N PRO A 81 23.05 3.89 3.45
CA PRO A 81 23.16 2.48 3.12
C PRO A 81 21.76 1.86 3.11
N LYS A 82 21.54 0.87 2.23
CA LYS A 82 20.28 0.14 2.24
C LYS A 82 20.12 -0.50 3.62
N PRO A 83 18.99 -0.26 4.32
CA PRO A 83 18.80 -0.82 5.65
C PRO A 83 18.83 -2.35 5.57
N HIS A 84 19.44 -2.99 6.56
CA HIS A 84 19.42 -4.44 6.67
C HIS A 84 17.97 -4.94 6.76
N GLN A 85 17.66 -6.02 6.04
CA GLN A 85 16.31 -6.57 6.02
C GLN A 85 16.01 -7.21 7.37
N ARG A 86 15.04 -6.65 8.11
CA ARG A 86 14.65 -7.17 9.43
C ARG A 86 14.11 -8.60 9.31
N ARG A 87 14.54 -9.51 10.19
CA ARG A 87 14.08 -10.91 10.25
C ARG A 87 12.55 -11.01 10.31
N SER A 88 11.92 -10.16 11.13
CA SER A 88 10.46 -10.11 11.27
C SER A 88 9.75 -9.78 9.95
N THR A 89 10.24 -8.77 9.22
CA THR A 89 9.71 -8.40 7.90
C THR A 89 9.83 -9.56 6.91
N ARG A 90 10.99 -10.23 6.87
CA ARG A 90 11.18 -11.43 6.02
C ARG A 90 10.20 -12.55 6.38
N MET A 91 9.98 -12.80 7.66
CA MET A 91 9.04 -13.81 8.15
C MET A 91 7.58 -13.48 7.78
N ASN A 92 7.16 -12.22 7.96
CA ASN A 92 5.81 -11.79 7.61
C ASN A 92 5.56 -11.84 6.09
N LEU A 93 6.57 -11.50 5.29
CA LEU A 93 6.51 -11.71 3.84
C LEU A 93 6.33 -13.20 3.52
N ALA A 94 7.12 -14.09 4.11
CA ALA A 94 6.97 -15.54 3.89
C ALA A 94 5.59 -16.08 4.31
N LYS A 95 5.06 -15.65 5.46
CA LYS A 95 3.68 -15.98 5.90
C LYS A 95 2.63 -15.53 4.89
N THR A 96 2.82 -14.33 4.33
CA THR A 96 1.93 -13.76 3.30
C THR A 96 2.00 -14.56 2.02
N GLN A 97 3.22 -14.88 1.56
CA GLN A 97 3.46 -15.70 0.37
C GLN A 97 2.77 -17.07 0.48
N TYR A 98 2.96 -17.74 1.61
CA TYR A 98 2.34 -19.03 1.89
C TYR A 98 0.80 -18.94 1.91
N ALA A 99 0.24 -17.95 2.62
CA ALA A 99 -1.21 -17.78 2.70
C ALA A 99 -1.84 -17.44 1.35
N VAL A 100 -1.21 -16.60 0.51
CA VAL A 100 -1.71 -16.30 -0.83
C VAL A 100 -1.62 -17.53 -1.73
N ASN A 101 -0.55 -18.32 -1.61
CA ASN A 101 -0.39 -19.56 -2.35
C ASN A 101 -1.48 -20.58 -2.02
N GLU A 102 -1.84 -20.74 -0.74
CA GLU A 102 -2.96 -21.59 -0.32
C GLU A 102 -4.29 -21.14 -0.94
N LEU A 103 -4.50 -19.83 -1.14
CA LEU A 103 -5.74 -19.28 -1.68
C LEU A 103 -5.83 -19.31 -3.20
N SER A 104 -4.70 -19.11 -3.88
CA SER A 104 -4.67 -18.70 -5.29
C SER A 104 -3.79 -19.59 -6.17
N SER A 105 -3.17 -20.61 -5.57
CA SER A 105 -2.21 -21.52 -6.22
C SER A 105 -1.06 -20.78 -6.94
N HIS A 106 -0.76 -19.55 -6.51
CA HIS A 106 0.35 -18.74 -6.98
C HIS A 106 1.04 -18.09 -5.78
N THR A 107 2.37 -18.12 -5.78
CA THR A 107 3.18 -17.49 -4.74
C THR A 107 3.63 -16.10 -5.20
N PRO A 108 3.10 -15.02 -4.59
CA PRO A 108 3.51 -13.67 -4.96
C PRO A 108 4.95 -13.39 -4.52
N THR A 109 5.66 -12.57 -5.29
CA THR A 109 6.98 -12.06 -4.91
C THR A 109 6.86 -10.96 -3.86
N PRO A 110 7.89 -10.71 -3.01
CA PRO A 110 7.85 -9.61 -2.06
C PRO A 110 7.55 -8.23 -2.68
N PRO A 111 8.10 -7.85 -3.86
CA PRO A 111 7.70 -6.62 -4.54
C PRO A 111 6.22 -6.57 -4.90
N GLN A 112 5.62 -7.68 -5.35
CA GLN A 112 4.18 -7.75 -5.62
C GLN A 112 3.37 -7.51 -4.34
N ILE A 113 3.76 -8.10 -3.20
CA ILE A 113 3.12 -7.85 -1.90
C ILE A 113 3.18 -6.36 -1.56
N TRP A 114 4.36 -5.74 -1.63
CA TRP A 114 4.52 -4.31 -1.31
C TRP A 114 3.77 -3.37 -2.26
N ASN A 115 3.64 -3.73 -3.54
CA ASN A 115 2.87 -2.95 -4.49
C ASN A 115 1.37 -3.12 -4.28
N SER A 116 0.95 -4.32 -3.93
CA SER A 116 -0.46 -4.64 -3.73
C SER A 116 -1.08 -3.80 -2.62
N ILE A 117 -0.40 -3.61 -1.48
CA ILE A 117 -0.93 -2.83 -0.36
C ILE A 117 -1.06 -1.34 -0.70
N ARG A 118 -0.45 -0.88 -1.81
CA ARG A 118 -0.55 0.49 -2.30
C ARG A 118 -1.73 0.69 -3.27
N ASN A 119 -2.54 -0.35 -3.50
CA ASN A 119 -3.70 -0.27 -4.38
C ASN A 119 -4.61 0.92 -3.97
N ARG A 120 -5.04 1.68 -4.98
CA ARG A 120 -5.94 2.82 -4.86
C ARG A 120 -7.24 2.49 -4.13
N ASP A 121 -7.71 1.26 -4.24
CA ASP A 121 -8.97 0.77 -3.63
C ASP A 121 -8.85 0.53 -2.12
N ILE A 122 -7.63 0.56 -1.57
CA ILE A 122 -7.39 0.44 -0.13
C ILE A 122 -7.29 1.84 0.48
N PRO A 123 -8.04 2.19 1.53
CA PRO A 123 -7.93 3.48 2.22
C PRO A 123 -6.51 3.74 2.77
N LYS A 124 -6.04 5.00 2.73
CA LYS A 124 -4.68 5.36 3.16
C LYS A 124 -4.34 4.90 4.58
N SER A 125 -5.29 5.00 5.51
CA SER A 125 -5.15 4.53 6.90
C SER A 125 -4.86 3.03 6.96
N ILE A 126 -5.59 2.23 6.18
CA ILE A 126 -5.39 0.79 6.08
C ILE A 126 -4.06 0.46 5.40
N ARG A 127 -3.62 1.24 4.39
CA ARG A 127 -2.28 1.04 3.77
C ARG A 127 -1.17 1.23 4.79
N GLY A 128 -1.27 2.27 5.62
CA GLY A 128 -0.35 2.49 6.74
C GLY A 128 -0.37 1.31 7.71
N PHE A 129 -1.56 0.88 8.12
CA PHE A 129 -1.73 -0.29 8.99
C PHE A 129 -1.08 -1.56 8.41
N LEU A 130 -1.29 -1.85 7.13
CA LEU A 130 -0.69 -3.01 6.45
C LEU A 130 0.82 -2.90 6.38
N TRP A 131 1.34 -1.73 5.99
CA TRP A 131 2.78 -1.51 5.90
C TRP A 131 3.48 -1.71 7.25
N GLU A 132 2.95 -1.10 8.31
CA GLU A 132 3.46 -1.25 9.68
C GLU A 132 3.32 -2.70 10.18
N SER A 133 2.23 -3.39 9.81
CA SER A 133 2.01 -4.80 10.15
C SER A 133 3.03 -5.73 9.49
N ILE A 134 3.35 -5.52 8.20
CA ILE A 134 4.40 -6.29 7.51
C ILE A 134 5.76 -6.04 8.18
N HIS A 135 6.04 -4.81 8.60
CA HIS A 135 7.25 -4.48 9.34
C HIS A 135 7.28 -4.96 10.79
N ASN A 136 6.17 -5.55 11.28
CA ASN A 136 5.98 -5.94 12.68
C ASN A 136 6.23 -4.77 13.64
N ALA A 137 5.84 -3.56 13.24
CA ALA A 137 6.00 -2.34 14.02
C ALA A 137 4.93 -2.22 15.11
N TYR A 138 3.73 -2.75 14.86
CA TYR A 138 2.74 -2.90 15.91
C TYR A 138 3.10 -4.06 16.84
N LYS A 139 2.81 -3.88 18.12
CA LYS A 139 2.85 -4.92 19.15
C LYS A 139 1.76 -5.96 18.85
N ILE A 140 1.84 -6.77 17.80
CA ILE A 140 0.83 -7.79 17.41
C ILE A 140 1.48 -9.19 17.46
N GLY A 141 0.69 -10.22 17.75
CA GLY A 141 1.14 -11.63 17.73
C GLY A 141 2.16 -11.93 18.84
N ASN A 142 3.25 -12.63 18.48
CA ASN A 142 4.29 -13.15 19.38
C ASN A 142 5.01 -12.10 20.23
N PHE A 143 4.77 -10.80 19.99
CA PHE A 143 5.21 -9.76 20.92
C PHE A 143 4.63 -9.99 22.33
N TRP A 144 3.38 -10.42 22.44
CA TRP A 144 2.70 -10.59 23.74
C TRP A 144 3.06 -11.88 24.46
N GLU A 145 3.54 -12.90 23.74
CA GLU A 145 4.02 -14.16 24.33
C GLU A 145 5.21 -13.95 25.28
N LYS A 146 5.91 -12.82 25.15
CA LYS A 146 7.08 -12.47 25.95
C LYS A 146 6.77 -11.63 27.18
N ILE A 147 5.52 -11.22 27.36
CA ILE A 147 5.10 -10.39 28.49
C ILE A 147 4.24 -11.26 29.40
N PRO A 148 4.73 -11.59 30.62
CA PRO A 148 3.99 -12.37 31.60
C PRO A 148 2.58 -11.81 31.83
N ASN A 149 1.57 -12.69 31.88
CA ASN A 149 0.14 -12.39 32.08
C ASN A 149 -0.59 -11.72 30.90
N TYR A 150 0.08 -11.45 29.78
CA TYR A 150 -0.52 -10.84 28.59
C TYR A 150 -0.45 -11.71 27.34
N GLU A 151 -0.05 -12.98 27.46
CA GLU A 151 0.15 -13.92 26.35
C GLU A 151 -1.14 -14.15 25.55
N ASN A 152 -2.29 -14.09 26.22
CA ASN A 152 -3.61 -14.22 25.60
C ASN A 152 -3.93 -13.08 24.60
N ARG A 153 -3.21 -11.95 24.66
CA ARG A 153 -3.37 -10.82 23.70
C ARG A 153 -2.74 -11.08 22.34
N GLY A 154 -1.89 -12.10 22.22
CA GLY A 154 -1.27 -12.55 20.98
C GLY A 154 -2.10 -13.60 20.21
N LYS A 155 -3.10 -14.21 20.86
CA LYS A 155 -3.89 -15.31 20.29
C LYS A 155 -5.00 -14.76 19.36
N PRO A 156 -5.18 -15.30 18.14
CA PRO A 156 -6.24 -14.87 17.24
C PRO A 156 -7.62 -15.20 17.83
N LEU A 157 -8.56 -14.26 17.70
CA LEU A 157 -9.99 -14.45 18.01
C LEU A 157 -10.62 -15.28 16.87
N ALA A 158 -10.36 -16.59 16.86
CA ALA A 158 -10.87 -17.51 15.85
C ALA A 158 -12.25 -18.04 16.26
N LYS A 159 -13.33 -17.40 15.81
CA LYS A 159 -14.67 -18.00 15.72
C LYS A 159 -15.57 -17.18 14.78
N LEU A 160 -15.32 -17.27 13.49
CA LEU A 160 -16.35 -17.15 12.46
C LEU A 160 -16.10 -18.30 11.49
N ARG A 161 -17.03 -19.27 11.47
CA ARG A 161 -17.01 -20.43 10.60
C ARG A 161 -18.26 -20.36 9.72
N GLU A 162 -18.05 -20.14 8.44
CA GLU A 162 -18.93 -20.58 7.35
C GLU A 162 -18.05 -21.37 6.37
N SER A 163 -18.58 -22.49 5.90
CA SER A 163 -17.87 -23.58 5.23
C SER A 163 -17.26 -23.24 3.86
N SER A 164 -17.58 -22.07 3.29
CA SER A 164 -17.06 -21.61 1.99
C SER A 164 -15.92 -20.59 2.09
N TRP A 165 -15.65 -20.03 3.27
CA TRP A 165 -14.62 -19.00 3.43
C TRP A 165 -13.27 -19.61 3.79
N PRO A 166 -12.18 -19.11 3.19
CA PRO A 166 -10.87 -19.65 3.47
C PRO A 166 -10.43 -19.32 4.90
N HIS A 167 -9.61 -20.19 5.47
CA HIS A 167 -9.06 -19.95 6.81
C HIS A 167 -8.23 -18.66 6.86
N ILE A 168 -8.67 -17.69 7.65
CA ILE A 168 -8.04 -16.36 7.72
C ILE A 168 -6.84 -16.41 8.67
N LYS A 169 -5.63 -16.47 8.11
CA LYS A 169 -4.36 -16.36 8.83
C LYS A 169 -3.87 -14.91 8.81
N PHE A 170 -2.88 -14.58 9.64
CA PHE A 170 -2.24 -13.24 9.58
C PHE A 170 -1.68 -12.93 8.18
N GLY A 171 -1.06 -13.93 7.52
CA GLY A 171 -0.62 -13.80 6.13
C GLY A 171 -1.76 -13.53 5.15
N THR A 172 -2.94 -14.11 5.39
CA THR A 172 -4.15 -13.84 4.59
C THR A 172 -4.55 -12.38 4.68
N ILE A 173 -4.49 -11.76 5.86
CA ILE A 173 -4.80 -10.33 6.03
C ILE A 173 -3.81 -9.47 5.23
N LEU A 174 -2.52 -9.79 5.31
CA LEU A 174 -1.45 -9.03 4.64
C LEU A 174 -1.45 -9.17 3.11
N GLY A 175 -2.04 -10.23 2.57
CA GLY A 175 -2.07 -10.55 1.14
C GLY A 175 -3.46 -10.74 0.54
N CYS A 176 -4.54 -10.40 1.25
CA CYS A 176 -5.92 -10.66 0.82
C CYS A 176 -6.27 -10.04 -0.54
N ASN A 177 -5.67 -8.89 -0.84
CA ASN A 177 -5.80 -8.15 -2.10
C ASN A 177 -5.09 -8.83 -3.29
N LEU A 178 -4.23 -9.82 -3.04
CA LEU A 178 -3.60 -10.67 -4.05
C LEU A 178 -4.34 -11.99 -4.26
N ALA A 179 -5.35 -12.29 -3.42
CA ALA A 179 -6.12 -13.51 -3.54
C ALA A 179 -6.91 -13.53 -4.86
N THR A 180 -6.96 -14.68 -5.53
CA THR A 180 -7.77 -14.85 -6.75
C THR A 180 -8.86 -15.88 -6.51
N PHE A 181 -10.10 -15.45 -6.69
CA PHE A 181 -11.26 -16.35 -6.68
C PHE A 181 -11.65 -16.68 -8.11
N ARG A 182 -11.82 -17.95 -8.41
CA ARG A 182 -12.20 -18.46 -9.73
C ARG A 182 -13.54 -19.16 -9.64
N ASP A 183 -14.32 -19.05 -10.70
CA ASP A 183 -15.54 -19.83 -10.87
C ASP A 183 -15.23 -21.26 -11.31
N GLU A 184 -16.23 -22.14 -11.31
CA GLU A 184 -16.12 -23.52 -11.81
C GLU A 184 -15.59 -23.58 -13.26
N LYS A 185 -15.89 -22.55 -14.05
CA LYS A 185 -15.41 -22.36 -15.44
C LYS A 185 -14.03 -21.69 -15.54
N GLY A 186 -13.32 -21.49 -14.42
CA GLY A 186 -11.99 -20.87 -14.36
C GLY A 186 -11.94 -19.34 -14.49
N LYS A 187 -13.08 -18.68 -14.69
CA LYS A 187 -13.20 -17.21 -14.83
C LYS A 187 -12.95 -16.51 -13.49
N LYS A 188 -12.18 -15.42 -13.49
CA LYS A 188 -11.89 -14.63 -12.28
C LYS A 188 -13.15 -13.90 -11.78
N LYS A 189 -13.50 -14.09 -10.51
CA LYS A 189 -14.56 -13.36 -9.81
C LYS A 189 -13.99 -12.11 -9.14
N GLU A 190 -13.80 -11.06 -9.95
CA GLU A 190 -13.20 -9.79 -9.49
C GLU A 190 -14.03 -9.11 -8.38
N GLY A 191 -15.37 -9.12 -8.49
CA GLY A 191 -16.27 -8.58 -7.45
C GLY A 191 -16.11 -9.30 -6.10
N MET A 192 -16.04 -10.64 -6.12
CA MET A 192 -15.79 -11.45 -4.91
C MET A 192 -14.43 -11.13 -4.28
N ARG A 193 -13.37 -10.94 -5.10
CA ARG A 193 -12.06 -10.52 -4.59
C ARG A 193 -12.13 -9.16 -3.91
N CYS A 194 -12.79 -8.19 -4.54
CA CYS A 194 -12.94 -6.84 -3.99
C CYS A 194 -13.69 -6.89 -2.66
N LEU A 195 -14.80 -7.63 -2.59
CA LEU A 195 -15.57 -7.79 -1.36
C LEU A 195 -14.77 -8.46 -0.25
N PHE A 196 -14.11 -9.58 -0.56
CA PHE A 196 -13.22 -10.29 0.36
C PHE A 196 -12.15 -9.34 0.93
N THR A 197 -11.49 -8.57 0.07
CA THR A 197 -10.46 -7.62 0.47
C THR A 197 -11.02 -6.56 1.42
N ILE A 198 -12.19 -5.99 1.10
CA ILE A 198 -12.85 -4.98 1.94
C ILE A 198 -13.17 -5.56 3.32
N LEU A 199 -13.86 -6.70 3.37
CA LEU A 199 -14.29 -7.32 4.62
C LEU A 199 -13.11 -7.66 5.52
N ILE A 200 -12.05 -8.28 4.97
CA ILE A 200 -10.88 -8.67 5.75
C ILE A 200 -10.13 -7.44 6.27
N LEU A 201 -9.88 -6.45 5.42
CA LEU A 201 -9.09 -5.28 5.80
C LEU A 201 -9.82 -4.35 6.76
N GLU A 202 -11.11 -4.08 6.54
CA GLU A 202 -11.92 -3.26 7.44
C GLU A 202 -12.05 -3.92 8.81
N SER A 203 -12.28 -5.24 8.85
CA SER A 203 -12.37 -6.00 10.09
C SER A 203 -11.04 -6.01 10.84
N ALA A 204 -9.93 -6.34 10.18
CA ALA A 204 -8.61 -6.36 10.81
C ALA A 204 -8.21 -4.99 11.35
N HIS A 205 -8.46 -3.93 10.58
CA HIS A 205 -8.16 -2.56 10.99
C HIS A 205 -9.06 -2.10 12.16
N LEU A 206 -10.34 -2.49 12.18
CA LEU A 206 -11.23 -2.21 13.31
C LEU A 206 -10.79 -2.95 14.58
N ILE A 207 -10.47 -4.24 14.48
CA ILE A 207 -9.93 -5.03 15.59
C ILE A 207 -8.70 -4.35 16.17
N TRP A 208 -7.77 -3.92 15.31
CA TRP A 208 -6.58 -3.19 15.73
C TRP A 208 -6.93 -1.87 16.45
N LYS A 209 -7.84 -1.05 15.89
CA LYS A 209 -8.29 0.21 16.52
C LYS A 209 -8.90 -0.03 17.90
N ILE A 210 -9.83 -0.99 18.02
CA ILE A 210 -10.48 -1.36 19.30
C ILE A 210 -9.42 -1.80 20.30
N ARG A 211 -8.43 -2.58 19.86
CA ARG A 211 -7.35 -3.04 20.74
C ARG A 211 -6.47 -1.89 21.21
N CYS A 212 -6.14 -0.94 20.33
CA CYS A 212 -5.41 0.27 20.70
C CYS A 212 -6.19 1.11 21.71
N GLU A 213 -7.50 1.27 21.53
CA GLU A 213 -8.35 1.99 22.49
C GLU A 213 -8.40 1.30 23.85
N ARG A 214 -8.58 -0.03 23.87
CA ARG A 214 -8.55 -0.81 25.12
C ARG A 214 -7.20 -0.62 25.84
N VAL A 215 -6.09 -0.81 25.14
CA VAL A 215 -4.75 -0.76 25.76
C VAL A 215 -4.33 0.66 26.16
N ILE A 216 -4.63 1.68 25.35
CA ILE A 216 -4.10 3.04 25.55
C ILE A 216 -5.06 3.94 26.33
N LYS A 217 -6.36 3.88 26.04
CA LYS A 217 -7.35 4.80 26.62
C LYS A 217 -8.02 4.23 27.87
N ILE A 218 -8.37 2.95 27.84
CA ILE A 218 -9.21 2.31 28.86
C ILE A 218 -8.34 1.61 29.94
N GLY A 219 -7.14 1.17 29.56
CA GLY A 219 -6.27 0.36 30.44
C GLY A 219 -6.79 -1.07 30.58
N ASP A 220 -6.46 -1.71 31.70
CA ASP A 220 -6.84 -3.12 31.96
C ASP A 220 -8.24 -3.28 32.58
N ASN A 221 -9.03 -2.20 32.66
CA ASN A 221 -10.39 -2.26 33.17
C ASN A 221 -11.35 -2.90 32.16
N ARG A 222 -11.73 -4.16 32.44
CA ARG A 222 -12.59 -4.97 31.57
C ARG A 222 -14.04 -4.49 31.50
N GLU A 223 -14.52 -3.78 32.52
CA GLU A 223 -15.91 -3.31 32.58
C GLU A 223 -16.18 -2.16 31.61
N LEU A 224 -15.14 -1.40 31.31
CA LEU A 224 -15.18 -0.29 30.35
C LEU A 224 -14.93 -0.77 28.90
N HIS A 225 -14.75 -2.07 28.67
CA HIS A 225 -14.57 -2.58 27.33
C HIS A 225 -15.83 -2.38 26.48
N HIS A 226 -15.62 -2.01 25.21
CA HIS A 226 -16.68 -1.88 24.21
C HIS A 226 -17.63 -3.08 24.22
N SER A 227 -18.94 -2.80 24.28
CA SER A 227 -20.00 -3.80 24.18
C SER A 227 -20.06 -4.42 22.78
N ASP A 228 -20.59 -5.64 22.68
CA ASP A 228 -20.74 -6.32 21.39
C ASP A 228 -21.60 -5.50 20.40
N LYS A 229 -22.65 -4.85 20.91
CA LYS A 229 -23.51 -3.95 20.12
C LYS A 229 -22.73 -2.75 19.57
N GLU A 230 -21.86 -2.17 20.38
CA GLU A 230 -21.02 -1.05 19.95
C GLU A 230 -20.02 -1.50 18.87
N ILE A 231 -19.35 -2.64 19.07
CA ILE A 231 -18.40 -3.20 18.11
C ILE A 231 -19.10 -3.49 16.77
N TYR A 232 -20.27 -4.13 16.83
CA TYR A 232 -21.11 -4.42 15.66
C TYR A 232 -21.48 -3.13 14.90
N ASN A 233 -21.97 -2.11 15.60
CA ASN A 233 -22.36 -0.84 14.98
C ASN A 233 -21.15 -0.12 14.35
N ARG A 234 -19.98 -0.15 14.99
CA ARG A 234 -18.74 0.42 14.44
C ARG A 234 -18.31 -0.32 13.18
N TRP A 235 -18.40 -1.65 13.17
CA TRP A 235 -18.10 -2.47 12.00
C TRP A 235 -19.06 -2.19 10.85
N LEU A 236 -20.37 -2.24 11.11
CA LEU A 236 -21.42 -1.96 10.15
C LEU A 236 -21.29 -0.56 9.55
N LYS A 237 -20.93 0.44 10.38
CA LYS A 237 -20.62 1.80 9.92
C LYS A 237 -19.41 1.85 9.00
N SER A 238 -18.34 1.10 9.29
CA SER A 238 -17.13 1.02 8.44
C SER A 238 -17.48 0.45 7.06
N ILE A 239 -18.21 -0.66 7.03
CA ILE A 239 -18.61 -1.33 5.78
C ILE A 239 -19.55 -0.44 4.95
N ASN A 240 -20.56 0.16 5.57
CA ASN A 240 -21.46 1.09 4.88
C ASN A 240 -20.75 2.35 4.37
N ASN A 241 -19.73 2.84 5.08
CA ASN A 241 -18.89 3.93 4.56
C ASN A 241 -18.08 3.49 3.34
N ARG A 242 -17.59 2.26 3.30
CA ARG A 242 -16.90 1.72 2.12
C ARG A 242 -17.83 1.63 0.91
N LEU A 243 -19.04 1.11 1.10
CA LEU A 243 -20.10 1.08 0.08
C LEU A 243 -20.38 2.49 -0.46
N LYS A 244 -20.60 3.47 0.44
CA LYS A 244 -20.83 4.87 0.06
C LYS A 244 -19.67 5.44 -0.76
N LEU A 245 -18.43 5.18 -0.36
CA LEU A 245 -17.25 5.63 -1.10
C LEU A 245 -17.16 4.99 -2.49
N ASP A 246 -17.39 3.68 -2.61
CA ASP A 246 -17.35 3.00 -3.91
C ASP A 246 -18.42 3.54 -4.86
N ARG A 247 -19.64 3.81 -4.35
CA ARG A 247 -20.71 4.48 -5.10
C ARG A 247 -20.32 5.89 -5.55
N LEU A 248 -19.67 6.67 -4.69
CA LEU A 248 -19.23 8.02 -5.07
C LEU A 248 -18.16 7.99 -6.15
N LEU A 249 -17.24 7.02 -6.08
CA LEU A 249 -16.14 6.87 -7.03
C LEU A 249 -16.59 6.40 -8.42
N THR A 250 -17.84 5.96 -8.61
CA THR A 250 -18.37 5.65 -9.95
C THR A 250 -18.71 6.89 -10.77
N ASN A 251 -18.68 8.09 -10.18
CA ASN A 251 -19.02 9.31 -10.88
C ASN A 251 -17.93 9.69 -11.92
N THR A 252 -18.22 9.43 -13.19
CA THR A 252 -17.32 9.71 -14.32
C THR A 252 -17.16 11.20 -14.61
N THR A 253 -18.16 12.04 -14.32
CA THR A 253 -18.05 13.49 -14.55
C THR A 253 -17.07 14.13 -13.57
N ARG A 254 -17.05 13.66 -12.32
CA ARG A 254 -16.15 14.16 -11.28
C ARG A 254 -14.74 13.56 -11.33
N PHE A 255 -14.64 12.26 -11.64
CA PHE A 255 -13.38 11.51 -11.52
C PHE A 255 -12.75 11.11 -12.86
N GLY A 256 -13.44 11.34 -13.99
CA GLY A 256 -12.95 11.06 -15.34
C GLY A 256 -12.42 9.63 -15.47
N THR A 257 -11.20 9.49 -15.99
CA THR A 257 -10.52 8.19 -16.20
C THR A 257 -10.16 7.46 -14.90
N LYS A 258 -10.28 8.11 -13.74
CA LYS A 258 -10.03 7.50 -12.43
C LYS A 258 -11.30 6.95 -11.78
N ALA A 259 -12.47 7.17 -12.39
CA ALA A 259 -13.73 6.64 -11.88
C ALA A 259 -13.71 5.10 -11.84
N THR A 260 -14.37 4.53 -10.84
CA THR A 260 -14.60 3.08 -10.75
C THR A 260 -15.75 2.70 -11.67
N SER A 261 -15.65 1.55 -12.35
CA SER A 261 -16.75 1.05 -13.16
C SER A 261 -17.96 0.69 -12.29
N ILE A 262 -19.16 1.09 -12.73
CA ILE A 262 -20.43 0.76 -12.09
C ILE A 262 -20.59 -0.75 -11.94
N ASP A 263 -20.31 -1.51 -13.01
CA ASP A 263 -20.41 -2.97 -13.03
C ASP A 263 -19.51 -3.63 -11.96
N THR A 264 -18.33 -3.08 -11.70
CA THR A 264 -17.45 -3.57 -10.64
C THR A 264 -18.05 -3.36 -9.26
N VAL A 265 -18.67 -2.20 -9.00
CA VAL A 265 -19.33 -1.90 -7.72
C VAL A 265 -20.56 -2.78 -7.52
N LEU A 266 -21.39 -2.95 -8.55
CA LEU A 266 -22.56 -3.83 -8.50
C LEU A 266 -22.14 -5.27 -8.16
N LYS A 267 -21.19 -5.85 -8.90
CA LYS A 267 -20.65 -7.20 -8.65
C LYS A 267 -19.96 -7.37 -7.29
N THR A 268 -19.46 -6.29 -6.70
CA THR A 268 -18.77 -6.34 -5.40
C THR A 268 -19.78 -6.41 -4.25
N TRP A 269 -20.90 -5.68 -4.36
CA TRP A 269 -21.83 -5.50 -3.26
C TRP A 269 -23.15 -6.28 -3.43
N SER A 270 -23.39 -6.89 -4.60
CA SER A 270 -24.54 -7.76 -4.82
C SER A 270 -24.52 -8.99 -3.91
N GLY A 271 -25.68 -9.35 -3.37
CA GLY A 271 -25.90 -10.50 -2.47
C GLY A 271 -25.70 -10.20 -0.98
N ILE A 272 -25.37 -8.96 -0.62
CA ILE A 272 -25.14 -8.56 0.79
C ILE A 272 -25.87 -7.26 1.18
N LEU A 273 -26.72 -6.73 0.29
CA LEU A 273 -27.48 -5.52 0.57
C LEU A 273 -28.74 -5.84 1.37
N LEU A 274 -29.13 -4.92 2.24
CA LEU A 274 -30.40 -5.01 2.95
C LEU A 274 -31.56 -4.81 1.96
N ASN A 275 -32.53 -5.72 1.96
CA ASN A 275 -33.71 -5.68 1.09
C ASN A 275 -33.36 -5.61 -0.41
N GLU A 276 -32.33 -6.35 -0.83
CA GLU A 276 -31.83 -6.33 -2.21
C GLU A 276 -32.88 -6.70 -3.26
N GLU A 277 -33.84 -7.56 -2.91
CA GLU A 277 -34.96 -7.96 -3.78
C GLU A 277 -35.83 -6.79 -4.25
N ASN A 278 -35.85 -5.69 -3.48
CA ASN A 278 -36.61 -4.48 -3.80
C ASN A 278 -35.77 -3.41 -4.52
N LEU A 279 -34.49 -3.69 -4.78
CA LEU A 279 -33.60 -2.76 -5.46
C LEU A 279 -33.58 -3.05 -6.97
N PRO A 280 -33.49 -2.01 -7.82
CA PRO A 280 -33.28 -2.22 -9.25
C PRO A 280 -31.87 -2.78 -9.52
N ASP A 281 -31.71 -3.45 -10.65
CA ASP A 281 -30.42 -4.01 -11.11
C ASP A 281 -29.25 -3.01 -11.01
N ASN A 282 -29.53 -1.73 -11.30
CA ASN A 282 -28.62 -0.63 -11.07
C ASN A 282 -29.07 0.27 -9.91
N TRP A 283 -28.67 -0.10 -8.70
CA TRP A 283 -29.01 0.62 -7.47
C TRP A 283 -28.01 1.74 -7.09
N ILE A 284 -26.99 2.04 -7.90
CA ILE A 284 -25.91 2.99 -7.53
C ILE A 284 -26.44 4.37 -7.10
N ARG A 285 -27.49 4.87 -7.77
CA ARG A 285 -28.09 6.18 -7.50
C ARG A 285 -29.24 6.16 -6.48
N GLN A 286 -29.64 4.98 -6.00
CA GLN A 286 -30.75 4.84 -5.06
C GLN A 286 -30.37 5.34 -3.66
N SER A 287 -31.26 6.11 -3.02
CA SER A 287 -31.10 6.47 -1.61
C SER A 287 -31.33 5.25 -0.72
N GLY A 288 -30.72 5.23 0.47
CA GLY A 288 -31.01 4.19 1.47
C GLY A 288 -30.36 2.82 1.24
N VAL A 289 -29.56 2.63 0.18
CA VAL A 289 -28.82 1.37 -0.02
C VAL A 289 -27.75 1.19 1.05
N LEU A 290 -27.90 0.15 1.86
CA LEU A 290 -27.04 -0.22 2.97
C LEU A 290 -26.70 -1.70 2.91
N VAL A 291 -25.53 -2.05 3.44
CA VAL A 291 -25.18 -3.44 3.76
C VAL A 291 -25.94 -3.83 5.01
N GLY A 292 -26.69 -4.92 4.91
CA GLY A 292 -27.46 -5.48 6.01
C GLY A 292 -26.89 -6.82 6.43
N MET A 293 -26.38 -6.92 7.67
CA MET A 293 -26.47 -8.17 8.41
C MET A 293 -27.68 -8.03 9.32
N ALA A 294 -28.54 -9.04 9.37
CA ALA A 294 -29.69 -9.01 10.27
C ALA A 294 -29.19 -8.68 11.69
N PRO A 295 -29.76 -7.67 12.38
CA PRO A 295 -29.33 -7.34 13.72
C PRO A 295 -29.51 -8.57 14.61
N TYR A 296 -28.56 -8.78 15.54
CA TYR A 296 -28.75 -9.70 16.65
C TYR A 296 -30.02 -9.29 17.39
N ARG A 297 -31.13 -10.00 17.11
CA ARG A 297 -32.38 -9.86 17.84
C ARG A 297 -32.12 -10.54 19.18
N PRO A 298 -32.06 -9.81 20.31
CA PRO A 298 -32.02 -10.49 21.60
C PRO A 298 -33.24 -11.42 21.66
N LEU A 299 -33.03 -12.66 22.08
CA LEU A 299 -34.13 -13.61 22.33
C LEU A 299 -35.19 -12.85 23.13
N GLY A 300 -36.37 -12.70 22.53
CA GLY A 300 -37.48 -12.00 23.14
C GLY A 300 -37.70 -12.60 24.52
N ARG A 301 -37.71 -11.74 25.54
CA ARG A 301 -38.28 -12.10 26.82
C ARG A 301 -39.76 -12.36 26.53
N ASN A 302 -40.16 -13.63 26.53
CA ASN A 302 -41.57 -13.98 26.57
C ASN A 302 -42.17 -13.34 27.83
N ARG A 303 -42.99 -12.31 27.64
CA ARG A 303 -44.17 -11.96 28.44
C ARG A 303 -44.87 -10.78 27.77
#